data_AF-A0A2Z5FZ18-F1
#
_entry.id   AF-A0A2Z5FZ18-F1
#
_cell.length_a   1.000
_cell.length_b   1.000
_cell.length_c   1.000
_cell.angle_alpha   90.00
_cell.angle_beta   90.00
_cell.angle_gamma   90.00
#
_symmetry.space_group_name_H-M   'P 1'
#
loop_
_entity.id
_entity.type
_entity.pdbx_description
1 polymer ?
#
loop_
_entity_poly.entity_id
_entity_poly.type
_entity_poly.pdbx_seq_one_letter_code
_entity_poly.pdbx_strand_id
1 'polypeptide(L)' 'MIFQTGNYQDASFYPEVIVSFSVVPGSTHYHLPLLLSQHGYTTYRGS' A
#
# COMPACT_ATOMS: atom_id res chain seq x y z
N MET A 1 1.00 -3.22 -6.97
CA MET A 1 -0.36 -2.95 -6.46
C MET A 1 -0.54 -1.44 -6.36
N ILE A 2 -1.69 -0.90 -6.76
CA ILE A 2 -1.94 0.55 -6.75
C ILE A 2 -3.10 0.86 -5.81
N PHE A 3 -2.91 1.79 -4.88
CA PHE A 3 -3.94 2.33 -3.99
C PHE A 3 -4.25 3.77 -4.42
N GLN A 4 -5.50 4.05 -4.77
CA GLN A 4 -5.96 5.38 -5.20
C GLN A 4 -6.26 6.28 -3.97
N THR A 5 -5.21 6.64 -3.22
CA THR A 5 -5.31 7.30 -1.90
C THR A 5 -5.86 8.73 -1.95
N GLY A 6 -5.63 9.46 -3.04
CA GLY A 6 -6.11 10.83 -3.20
C GLY A 6 -7.63 10.95 -3.21
N ASN A 7 -8.33 9.89 -3.60
CA ASN A 7 -9.80 9.83 -3.60
C ASN A 7 -10.37 9.25 -2.30
N TYR A 8 -9.53 8.76 -1.40
CA TYR A 8 -9.93 8.08 -0.17
C TYR A 8 -9.75 8.96 1.08
N GLN A 9 -8.62 9.66 1.18
CA GLN A 9 -8.28 10.48 2.35
C GLN A 9 -8.33 11.97 1.99
N ASP A 10 -9.19 12.71 2.68
CA ASP A 10 -9.27 14.17 2.52
C ASP A 10 -7.91 14.84 2.77
N ALA A 11 -7.54 15.73 1.86
CA ALA A 11 -6.24 16.42 1.84
C ALA A 11 -5.03 15.46 1.89
N SER A 12 -5.13 14.29 1.27
CA SER A 12 -3.98 13.40 1.11
C SER A 12 -2.87 14.11 0.34
N PHE A 13 -1.65 14.02 0.88
CA PHE A 13 -0.44 14.43 0.20
C PHE A 13 -0.08 13.49 -0.97
N TYR A 14 -0.66 12.28 -1.00
CA TYR A 14 -0.37 11.25 -1.99
C TYR A 14 -1.58 11.04 -2.91
N PRO A 15 -1.50 11.41 -4.20
CA PRO A 15 -2.59 11.14 -5.15
C PRO A 15 -2.82 9.63 -5.31
N GLU A 16 -1.75 8.84 -5.26
CA GLU A 16 -1.79 7.38 -5.20
C GLU A 16 -0.54 6.84 -4.49
N VAL A 17 -0.62 5.58 -4.05
CA VAL A 17 0.53 4.83 -3.52
C VAL A 17 0.70 3.55 -4.33
N ILE A 18 1.88 3.37 -4.91
CA ILE A 18 2.26 2.17 -5.67
C ILE A 18 3.16 1.30 -4.80
N VAL A 19 2.71 0.09 -4.48
CA VAL A 19 3.49 -0.92 -3.77
C VAL A 19 3.97 -1.97 -4.76
N SER A 20 5.27 -1.95 -5.03
CA SER A 20 5.98 -2.94 -5.86
C SER A 20 6.66 -3.97 -4.96
N PHE A 21 6.47 -5.26 -5.24
CA PHE A 21 7.03 -6.35 -4.46
C PHE A 21 7.32 -7.57 -5.35
N SER A 22 8.27 -8.40 -4.93
CA SER A 22 8.60 -9.65 -5.61
C SER A 22 7.73 -10.80 -5.09
N VAL A 23 7.29 -11.67 -5.99
CA VAL A 23 6.60 -12.91 -5.66
C VAL A 23 7.58 -14.07 -5.75
N VAL A 24 7.65 -14.88 -4.70
CA VAL A 24 8.53 -16.03 -4.59
C VAL A 24 7.74 -17.27 -5.02
N PRO A 25 8.29 -18.12 -5.91
CA PRO A 25 7.64 -19.35 -6.33
C PRO A 25 7.23 -20.22 -5.14
N GLY A 26 6.00 -20.73 -5.16
CA GLY A 26 5.44 -21.59 -4.09
C GLY A 26 4.87 -20.83 -2.89
N SER A 27 5.01 -19.50 -2.80
CA SER A 27 4.30 -18.71 -1.79
C SER A 27 2.85 -18.47 -2.23
N THR A 28 1.89 -18.79 -1.36
CA THR A 28 0.45 -18.77 -1.68
C THR A 28 -0.29 -17.53 -1.16
N HIS A 29 0.30 -16.79 -0.23
CA HIS A 29 -0.34 -15.64 0.42
C HIS A 29 0.61 -14.46 0.56
N TYR A 30 0.12 -13.27 0.15
CA TYR A 30 0.80 -12.00 0.27
C TYR A 30 -0.15 -10.97 0.87
N HIS A 31 0.04 -10.69 2.17
CA HIS A 31 -0.67 -9.62 2.84
C HIS A 31 0.19 -8.36 2.85
N LEU A 32 -0.26 -7.31 2.17
CA LEU A 32 0.44 -6.03 2.04
C LEU A 32 -0.46 -4.87 2.51
N PRO A 33 -0.64 -4.70 3.83
CA PRO A 33 -1.42 -3.60 4.37
C PRO A 33 -0.78 -2.24 4.04
N LEU A 34 -1.64 -1.22 3.95
CA LEU A 34 -1.25 0.18 3.85
C LEU A 34 -1.84 0.94 5.04
N LEU A 35 -0.99 1.40 5.95
CA LEU A 35 -1.35 2.34 7.00
C LEU A 35 -1.19 3.75 6.44
N LEU A 36 -2.30 4.48 6.31
CA LEU A 36 -2.33 5.78 5.66
C LEU A 36 -2.70 6.88 6.66
N SER A 37 -1.95 7.97 6.63
CA SER A 37 -2.33 9.27 7.16
C SER A 37 -2.27 10.30 6.03
N GLN A 38 -2.69 11.53 6.28
CA GLN A 38 -2.68 12.59 5.26
C GLN A 38 -1.28 12.83 4.67
N HIS A 39 -0.21 12.74 5.45
CA HIS A 39 1.15 13.14 5.06
C HIS A 39 2.22 12.06 5.25
N GLY A 40 1.79 10.83 5.55
CA GLY A 40 2.69 9.70 5.70
C GLY A 40 1.95 8.39 5.48
N TYR A 41 2.65 7.40 4.98
CA TYR A 41 2.15 6.04 4.93
C TYR A 41 3.23 5.04 5.32
N THR A 42 2.81 3.85 5.70
CA THR A 42 3.69 2.70 5.90
C THR A 42 3.04 1.48 5.28
N THR A 43 3.85 0.64 4.65
CA THR A 43 3.45 -0.67 4.16
C THR A 43 4.51 -1.69 4.52
N TYR A 44 4.11 -2.96 4.64
CA TYR A 44 4.99 -4.05 5.00
C TYR A 44 4.38 -5.38 4.54
N ARG A 45 5.18 -6.45 4.54
CA ARG A 45 4.68 -7.82 4.34
C ARG A 45 4.15 -8.35 5.67
N GLY A 46 2.83 -8.50 5.78
CA GLY A 46 2.18 -9.20 6.87
C GLY A 46 2.26 -10.73 6.72
N SER A 47 1.85 -11.42 7.79
CA SER A 47 1.60 -12.87 7.80
C SER A 47 0.33 -13.21 7.05
#